data_AF-A0A1F5BUY3-F1
#
_entry.id   AF-A0A1F5BUY3-F1
#
_cell.length_a   1.000
_cell.length_b   1.000
_cell.length_c   1.000
_cell.angle_alpha   90.00
_cell.angle_beta   90.00
_cell.angle_gamma   90.00
#
_symmetry.space_group_name_H-M   'P 1'
#
loop_
_entity.id
_entity.type
_entity.pdbx_description
1 polymer ?
#
loop_
_entity_poly.entity_id
_entity_poly.type
_entity_poly.pdbx_seq_one_letter_code
_entity_poly.pdbx_strand_id
1 'polypeptide(L)'
;MKVKQRTTSYERVNITLPHETLLLLDRITEKGERSHLIEKAVQHYVSAVGQSHLRVKLKEGALARAKRDLEIAQGWFHLEDEI
;
A
#
# COMPACT_ATOMS: atom_id res chain seq x y z
N MET A 1 -15.03 16.85 -10.37
CA MET A 1 -14.08 16.65 -9.25
C MET A 1 -12.77 17.33 -9.58
N LYS A 2 -12.39 18.40 -8.87
CA LYS A 2 -11.09 19.06 -9.07
C LYS A 2 -10.01 18.21 -8.40
N VAL A 3 -9.12 17.62 -9.19
CA VAL A 3 -7.91 16.97 -8.67
C VAL A 3 -7.08 18.07 -8.00
N LYS A 4 -7.00 18.03 -6.68
CA LYS A 4 -6.22 18.97 -5.86
C LYS A 4 -4.75 18.71 -6.17
N GLN A 5 -4.14 19.56 -7.00
CA GLN A 5 -2.70 19.54 -7.22
C GLN A 5 -2.04 19.76 -5.85
N ARG A 6 -1.42 18.71 -5.31
CA ARG A 6 -0.58 18.84 -4.13
C ARG A 6 0.71 19.47 -4.63
N THR A 7 0.95 20.72 -4.27
CA THR A 7 2.29 21.30 -4.32
C THR A 7 3.18 20.42 -3.44
N THR A 8 4.06 19.63 -4.04
CA THR A 8 5.03 18.81 -3.33
C THR A 8 6.08 19.76 -2.74
N SER A 9 5.83 20.22 -1.51
CA SER A 9 6.82 20.95 -0.73
C SER A 9 7.90 19.96 -0.30
N TYR A 10 9.11 20.11 -0.82
CA TYR A 10 10.25 19.32 -0.37
C TYR A 10 10.72 19.85 1.00
N GLU A 11 10.68 19.00 2.01
CA GLU A 11 11.27 19.28 3.32
C GLU A 11 12.67 18.65 3.39
N ARG A 12 13.66 19.42 3.87
CA ARG A 12 15.02 18.88 4.04
C ARG A 12 15.11 18.13 5.36
N VAL A 13 15.42 16.84 5.28
CA VAL A 13 15.59 15.96 6.44
C VAL A 13 16.99 15.36 6.40
N ASN A 14 17.67 15.33 7.55
CA ASN A 14 18.95 14.64 7.69
C ASN A 14 18.70 13.16 7.97
N ILE A 15 19.12 12.29 7.04
CA ILE A 15 19.02 10.85 7.18
C ILE A 15 20.40 10.20 7.00
N THR A 16 20.64 9.13 7.74
CA THR A 16 21.84 8.30 7.57
C THR A 16 21.48 7.11 6.70
N LEU A 17 22.24 6.88 5.64
CA LEU A 17 22.08 5.73 4.75
C LEU A 17 23.40 4.94 4.70
N PRO A 18 23.33 3.60 4.54
CA PRO A 18 24.51 2.79 4.28
C PRO A 18 25.28 3.31 3.06
N HIS A 19 26.60 3.19 3.10
CA HIS A 19 27.47 3.68 2.02
C HIS A 19 27.13 3.04 0.66
N GLU A 20 26.83 1.74 0.67
CA GLU A 20 26.37 1.00 -0.52
C GLU A 20 25.09 1.58 -1.14
N THR A 21 24.14 2.04 -0.33
CA THR A 21 22.89 2.66 -0.79
C THR A 21 23.17 4.01 -1.43
N LEU A 22 24.11 4.78 -0.86
CA LEU A 22 24.54 6.06 -1.44
C LEU A 22 25.21 5.85 -2.81
N LEU A 23 26.07 4.83 -2.95
CA LEU A 23 26.67 4.49 -4.24
C LEU A 23 25.64 4.08 -5.29
N LEU A 24 24.59 3.36 -4.88
CA LEU A 24 23.50 2.97 -5.76
C LEU A 24 22.65 4.17 -6.19
N LEU A 25 22.33 5.06 -5.25
CA LEU A 25 21.70 6.35 -5.53
C LEU A 25 22.51 7.17 -6.54
N ASP A 26 23.82 7.25 -6.35
CA ASP A 26 24.73 8.04 -7.20
C ASP A 26 24.92 7.43 -8.60
N ARG A 27 24.79 6.11 -8.73
CA ARG A 27 24.84 5.43 -10.03
C ARG A 27 23.59 5.70 -10.88
N ILE A 28 22.43 5.78 -10.23
CA ILE A 28 21.13 5.82 -10.90
C ILE A 28 20.66 7.27 -11.13
N THR A 29 21.12 8.21 -10.31
CA THR A 29 20.63 9.60 -10.34
C THR A 29 21.70 10.57 -10.83
N GLU A 30 21.28 11.50 -11.69
CA GLU A 30 22.07 12.69 -11.99
C GLU A 30 22.01 13.67 -10.80
N LYS A 31 22.94 14.64 -10.78
CA LYS A 31 23.00 15.63 -9.69
C LYS A 31 21.66 16.37 -9.56
N GLY A 32 20.99 16.18 -8.42
CA GLY A 32 19.70 16.81 -8.10
C GLY A 32 18.52 15.86 -8.03
N GLU A 33 18.62 14.68 -8.66
CA GLU A 33 17.51 13.71 -8.75
C GLU A 33 17.44 12.73 -7.57
N ARG A 34 18.39 12.79 -6.63
CA ARG A 34 18.44 11.91 -5.45
C ARG A 34 17.14 11.96 -4.63
N SER A 35 16.62 13.16 -4.36
CA SER A 35 15.39 13.34 -3.58
C SER A 35 14.16 12.76 -4.28
N HIS A 36 14.08 12.90 -5.61
CA HIS A 36 13.01 12.34 -6.43
C HIS A 36 13.05 10.81 -6.45
N LEU A 37 14.24 10.22 -6.56
CA LEU A 37 14.40 8.77 -6.46
C LEU A 37 13.98 8.25 -5.09
N ILE A 38 14.39 8.94 -4.01
CA ILE A 38 14.01 8.59 -2.64
C ILE A 38 12.49 8.67 -2.47
N GLU A 39 11.84 9.73 -2.97
CA GLU A 39 10.37 9.85 -2.95
C GLU A 39 9.71 8.64 -3.61
N LYS A 40 10.12 8.29 -4.84
CA LYS A 40 9.58 7.14 -5.57
C LYS A 40 9.81 5.83 -4.84
N ALA A 41 10.99 5.62 -4.28
CA ALA A 41 11.33 4.42 -3.53
C ALA A 41 10.44 4.27 -2.29
N VAL A 42 10.21 5.36 -1.55
CA VAL A 42 9.33 5.37 -0.37
C VAL A 42 7.88 5.09 -0.77
N GLN A 43 7.37 5.75 -1.81
CA GLN A 43 6.01 5.51 -2.30
C GLN A 43 5.81 4.06 -2.75
N HIS A 44 6.78 3.50 -3.49
CA HIS A 44 6.76 2.11 -3.91
C HIS A 44 6.78 1.15 -2.72
N TYR A 45 7.66 1.37 -1.75
CA TYR A 45 7.76 0.53 -0.54
C TYR A 45 6.46 0.54 0.26
N VAL A 46 5.89 1.73 0.53
CA VAL A 46 4.63 1.86 1.28
C VAL A 46 3.48 1.20 0.53
N SER A 47 3.39 1.37 -0.79
CA SER A 47 2.36 0.71 -1.60
C SER A 47 2.49 -0.82 -1.56
N ALA A 48 3.70 -1.35 -1.75
CA ALA A 48 3.96 -2.77 -1.76
C ALA A 48 3.70 -3.43 -0.39
N VAL A 49 4.20 -2.84 0.70
CA VAL A 49 3.97 -3.31 2.06
C VAL A 49 2.50 -3.17 2.45
N GLY A 50 1.87 -2.05 2.10
CA GLY A 50 0.46 -1.79 2.33
C GLY A 50 -0.44 -2.86 1.70
N GLN A 51 -0.18 -3.24 0.45
CA GLN A 51 -0.92 -4.31 -0.22
C GLN A 51 -0.71 -5.68 0.45
N SER A 52 0.51 -5.99 0.89
CA SER A 52 0.80 -7.22 1.61
C SER A 52 0.04 -7.29 2.94
N HIS A 53 0.10 -6.22 3.73
CA HIS A 53 -0.62 -6.13 5.00
C HIS A 53 -2.14 -6.15 4.81
N LEU A 54 -2.65 -5.48 3.77
CA LEU A 54 -4.07 -5.50 3.45
C LEU A 54 -4.53 -6.93 3.12
N ARG A 55 -3.75 -7.68 2.33
CA ARG A 55 -4.06 -9.07 1.99
C ARG A 55 -4.16 -9.96 3.22
N VAL A 56 -3.23 -9.80 4.17
CA VAL A 56 -3.24 -10.53 5.45
C VAL A 56 -4.50 -10.19 6.24
N LYS A 57 -4.80 -8.90 6.42
CA LYS A 57 -5.99 -8.44 7.15
C LYS A 57 -7.30 -8.89 6.52
N LEU A 58 -7.38 -8.90 5.18
CA LEU A 58 -8.54 -9.41 4.46
C LEU A 58 -8.73 -10.91 4.69
N LYS A 59 -7.65 -11.70 4.63
CA LYS A 59 -7.67 -13.14 4.92
C LYS A 59 -8.12 -13.41 6.35
N GLU A 60 -7.55 -12.73 7.33
CA GLU A 60 -7.92 -12.86 8.74
C GLU A 60 -9.40 -12.51 8.95
N GLY A 61 -9.86 -11.41 8.36
CA GLY A 61 -11.25 -11.00 8.43
C GLY A 61 -12.20 -12.01 7.80
N ALA A 62 -11.86 -12.59 6.64
CA ALA A 62 -12.66 -13.61 5.97
C ALA A 62 -12.78 -14.87 6.85
N LEU A 63 -11.66 -15.34 7.42
CA LEU A 63 -11.68 -16.49 8.33
C LEU A 63 -12.51 -16.22 9.59
N ALA A 64 -12.35 -15.05 10.20
CA ALA A 64 -13.08 -14.67 11.40
C ALA A 64 -14.60 -14.56 11.19
N ARG A 65 -15.03 -14.24 9.97
CA ARG A 65 -16.45 -14.07 9.61
C ARG A 65 -17.04 -15.29 8.90
N ALA A 66 -16.23 -16.27 8.52
CA ALA A 66 -16.63 -17.41 7.69
C ALA A 66 -17.92 -18.11 8.15
N LYS A 67 -18.07 -18.36 9.46
CA LYS A 67 -19.27 -19.00 10.01
C LYS A 67 -20.52 -18.15 9.79
N ARG A 68 -20.46 -16.86 10.13
CA ARG A 68 -21.57 -15.92 9.98
C ARG A 68 -21.94 -15.76 8.50
N ASP A 69 -20.93 -15.59 7.65
CA ASP A 69 -21.13 -15.39 6.22
C ASP A 69 -21.77 -16.63 5.59
N LEU A 70 -21.43 -17.83 6.05
CA LEU A 70 -22.06 -19.08 5.65
C LEU A 70 -23.50 -19.21 6.14
N GLU A 71 -23.79 -18.87 7.40
CA GLU A 71 -25.16 -18.87 7.94
C GLU A 71 -26.07 -17.90 7.18
N ILE A 72 -25.56 -16.69 6.87
CA ILE A 72 -26.27 -15.70 6.06
C ILE A 72 -26.51 -16.28 4.66
N ALA A 73 -25.48 -16.77 3.98
CA ALA A 73 -25.64 -17.32 2.64
C ALA A 73 -26.69 -18.46 2.60
N GLN A 74 -26.64 -19.38 3.56
CA GLN A 74 -27.62 -20.46 3.67
C GLN A 74 -29.05 -19.95 3.90
N GLY A 75 -29.21 -18.93 4.75
CA GLY A 75 -30.52 -18.31 4.99
C GLY A 75 -31.10 -17.63 3.75
N TRP A 76 -30.26 -17.09 2.87
CA TRP A 76 -30.70 -16.48 1.61
C TRP A 76 -31.10 -17.53 0.56
N PHE A 77 -30.43 -18.68 0.50
CA PHE A 77 -30.84 -19.79 -0.37
C PHE A 77 -32.24 -20.31 -0.06
N HIS A 78 -32.64 -20.34 1.21
CA HIS A 78 -33.98 -20.82 1.60
C HIS A 78 -35.09 -19.83 1.23
N LEU A 79 -34.77 -18.56 0.99
CA LEU A 79 -35.73 -17.53 0.57
C LEU A 79 -36.02 -17.58 -0.94
N GLU A 80 -35.14 -18.16 -1.75
CA GLU A 80 -35.35 -18.30 -3.21
C GLU A 80 -36.27 -19.48 -3.55
N ASP A 81 -36.34 -20.51 -2.70
CA ASP A 81 -37.20 -21.70 -2.90
C ASP A 81 -38.68 -21.46 -2.51
N GLU A 82 -39.01 -20.32 -1.88
CA GLU A 82 -40.38 -19.98 -1.44
C GLU A 82 -41.15 -19.04 -2.41
N ILE A 83 -40.62 -18.76 -3.61
CA ILE A 83 -41.25 -17.88 -4.64
C ILE A 83 -41.80 -18.68 -5.82
#